data_AF-A0A9R1CWH8-F1
#
_entry.id   AF-A0A9R1CWH8-F1
#
_cell.length_a   1.000
_cell.length_b   1.000
_cell.length_c   1.000
_cell.angle_alpha   90.00
_cell.angle_beta   90.00
_cell.angle_gamma   90.00
#
_symmetry.space_group_name_H-M   'P 1'
#
loop_
_entity.id
_entity.type
_entity.pdbx_description
1 polymer ?
#
loop_
_entity_poly.entity_id
_entity_poly.type
_entity_poly.pdbx_seq_one_letter_code
_entity_poly.pdbx_strand_id
1 'polypeptide(L)'
;MDIDWFEKDTPTYVYAVFGGVVGILVVTVHNLFVGAESYYNLSGVIIGSGFAGFLAASGSGHFKRAGMGAGILGTVPAFAWSSHFLRNWFITSASGGGPVIAVVLLCFLVLAVGMLGILIGVFGGFFGGWLAKKTNPDISV
;
A
#
# COMPACT_ATOMS: atom_id res chain seq x y z
N MET A 1 -21.08 -8.63 21.37
CA MET A 1 -19.82 -9.18 20.80
C MET A 1 -18.85 -8.02 20.75
N ASP A 2 -18.07 -7.85 21.80
CA ASP A 2 -16.92 -6.95 21.75
C ASP A 2 -15.90 -7.61 20.84
N ILE A 3 -15.72 -7.04 19.65
CA ILE A 3 -14.65 -7.46 18.77
C ILE A 3 -13.40 -6.83 19.36
N ASP A 4 -12.66 -7.61 20.15
CA ASP A 4 -11.39 -7.20 20.74
C ASP A 4 -10.34 -7.14 19.63
N TRP A 5 -10.37 -6.08 18.83
CA TRP A 5 -9.45 -5.83 17.71
C TRP A 5 -7.99 -5.64 18.16
N PHE A 6 -7.74 -5.55 19.47
CA PHE A 6 -6.49 -5.13 20.08
C PHE A 6 -5.93 -6.18 21.03
N GLU A 7 -5.95 -7.46 20.63
CA GLU A 7 -5.17 -8.46 21.33
C GLU A 7 -3.68 -8.06 21.30
N LYS A 8 -3.08 -8.00 22.49
CA LYS A 8 -1.72 -7.51 22.73
C LYS A 8 -0.62 -8.27 21.96
N ASP A 9 -0.97 -9.41 21.36
CA ASP A 9 -0.07 -10.30 20.64
C ASP A 9 -0.45 -10.52 19.16
N THR A 10 -1.41 -9.75 18.60
CA THR A 10 -1.75 -9.91 17.18
C THR A 10 -0.53 -9.62 16.30
N PRO A 11 -0.16 -10.54 15.39
CA PRO A 11 1.01 -10.34 14.54
C PRO A 11 0.89 -9.12 13.64
N THR A 12 1.98 -8.35 13.52
CA THR A 12 2.04 -7.11 12.71
C THR A 12 1.58 -7.27 11.26
N TYR A 13 1.75 -8.46 10.67
CA TYR A 13 1.31 -8.72 9.30
C TYR A 13 -0.22 -8.70 9.15
N VAL A 14 -0.98 -9.00 10.20
CA VAL A 14 -2.46 -8.95 10.17
C VAL A 14 -2.92 -7.52 9.93
N TYR A 15 -2.34 -6.56 10.65
CA TYR A 15 -2.61 -5.14 10.47
C TYR A 15 -2.18 -4.64 9.09
N ALA A 16 -1.05 -5.14 8.57
CA ALA A 16 -0.59 -4.83 7.22
C ALA A 16 -1.57 -5.34 6.15
N VAL A 17 -2.04 -6.58 6.27
CA VAL A 17 -3.03 -7.16 5.35
C VAL A 17 -4.34 -6.39 5.42
N PHE A 18 -4.82 -6.10 6.63
CA PHE A 18 -6.09 -5.41 6.81
C PHE A 18 -6.06 -3.98 6.22
N GLY A 19 -5.02 -3.19 6.55
CA GLY A 19 -4.87 -1.87 5.94
C GLY A 19 -4.58 -1.93 4.44
N GLY A 20 -3.88 -2.97 3.96
CA GLY A 20 -3.73 -3.24 2.54
C GLY A 20 -5.08 -3.45 1.83
N VAL A 21 -5.96 -4.29 2.39
CA VAL A 21 -7.31 -4.55 1.85
C VAL A 21 -8.15 -3.27 1.87
N VAL A 22 -8.13 -2.50 2.96
CA VAL A 22 -8.80 -1.20 3.03
C VAL A 22 -8.27 -0.26 1.94
N GLY A 23 -6.95 -0.21 1.76
CA GLY A 23 -6.35 0.62 0.72
C GLY A 23 -6.77 0.21 -0.69
N ILE A 24 -6.78 -1.10 -0.98
CA ILE A 24 -7.25 -1.66 -2.25
C ILE A 24 -8.71 -1.24 -2.52
N LEU A 25 -9.58 -1.37 -1.53
CA LEU A 25 -10.99 -0.99 -1.66
C LEU A 25 -11.14 0.50 -1.97
N VAL A 26 -10.45 1.36 -1.22
CA VAL A 26 -10.52 2.81 -1.40
C VAL A 26 -10.03 3.22 -2.79
N VAL A 27 -8.89 2.68 -3.25
CA VAL A 27 -8.40 2.98 -4.60
C VAL A 27 -9.37 2.48 -5.68
N THR A 28 -9.91 1.27 -5.51
CA THR A 28 -10.84 0.68 -6.48
C THR A 28 -12.13 1.50 -6.58
N VAL A 29 -12.71 1.88 -5.45
CA VAL A 29 -13.91 2.73 -5.41
C VAL A 29 -13.62 4.09 -6.06
N HIS A 30 -12.52 4.76 -5.68
CA HIS A 30 -12.17 6.06 -6.25
C HIS A 30 -12.05 6.01 -7.78
N ASN A 31 -11.34 5.00 -8.30
CA ASN A 31 -11.17 4.84 -9.75
C ASN A 31 -12.47 4.46 -10.48
N LEU A 32 -13.39 3.73 -9.86
CA LEU A 32 -14.70 3.44 -10.44
C LEU A 32 -15.56 4.71 -10.55
N PHE A 33 -15.46 5.61 -9.57
CA PHE A 33 -16.24 6.86 -9.57
C PHE A 33 -15.66 7.96 -10.46
N VAL A 34 -14.34 8.08 -10.53
CA VAL A 34 -13.65 9.12 -11.32
C VAL A 34 -13.40 8.69 -12.78
N GLY A 35 -13.53 7.39 -13.06
CA GLY A 35 -13.23 6.80 -14.36
C GLY A 35 -11.77 6.38 -14.45
N ALA A 36 -11.54 5.13 -14.87
CA ALA A 36 -10.22 4.48 -14.97
C ALA A 36 -9.20 5.24 -15.82
N GLU A 37 -9.67 6.03 -16.78
CA GLU A 37 -8.85 6.62 -17.83
C GLU A 37 -8.34 8.03 -17.51
N SER A 38 -8.83 8.66 -16.44
CA SER A 38 -8.44 10.04 -16.14
C SER A 38 -7.11 10.09 -15.39
N TYR A 39 -7.01 9.58 -14.15
CA TYR A 39 -5.76 9.53 -13.37
C TYR A 39 -5.85 8.47 -12.26
N TYR A 40 -4.94 7.49 -12.24
CA TYR A 40 -4.88 6.51 -11.15
C TYR A 40 -4.38 7.19 -9.86
N ASN A 41 -5.20 7.19 -8.82
CA ASN A 41 -4.89 7.90 -7.57
C ASN A 41 -4.39 6.94 -6.48
N LEU A 42 -3.17 7.19 -5.98
CA LEU A 42 -2.55 6.44 -4.88
C LEU A 42 -3.06 6.84 -3.48
N SER A 43 -4.04 7.76 -3.39
CA SER A 43 -4.63 8.21 -2.12
C SER A 43 -5.15 7.07 -1.24
N GLY A 44 -5.75 6.03 -1.84
CA GLY A 44 -6.19 4.86 -1.08
C GLY A 44 -5.04 4.06 -0.46
N VAL A 45 -3.83 4.08 -1.05
CA VAL A 45 -2.64 3.47 -0.44
C VAL A 45 -2.25 4.20 0.84
N ILE A 46 -2.33 5.54 0.84
CA ILE A 46 -2.07 6.37 2.02
C ILE A 46 -3.10 6.08 3.12
N ILE A 47 -4.39 5.98 2.76
CA ILE A 47 -5.46 5.69 3.71
C ILE A 47 -5.29 4.29 4.30
N GLY A 48 -5.02 3.29 3.47
CA GLY A 48 -4.79 1.92 3.90
C GLY A 48 -3.57 1.76 4.80
N SER A 49 -2.45 2.39 4.46
CA SER A 49 -1.24 2.35 5.28
C SER A 49 -1.36 3.16 6.57
N GLY A 50 -2.09 4.26 6.56
CA GLY A 50 -2.50 5.00 7.76
C GLY A 50 -3.32 4.15 8.71
N PHE A 51 -4.33 3.46 8.17
CA PHE A 51 -5.18 2.58 8.96
C PHE A 51 -4.40 1.39 9.54
N ALA A 52 -3.52 0.78 8.76
CA ALA A 52 -2.61 -0.27 9.25
C ALA A 52 -1.72 0.24 10.40
N GLY A 53 -1.14 1.44 10.26
CA GLY A 53 -0.32 2.05 11.29
C GLY A 53 -1.07 2.33 12.58
N PHE A 54 -2.31 2.82 12.47
CA PHE A 54 -3.17 3.10 13.62
C PHE A 54 -3.49 1.82 14.42
N LEU A 55 -3.90 0.75 13.73
CA LEU A 55 -4.22 -0.52 14.38
C LEU A 55 -2.96 -1.15 15.00
N ALA A 56 -1.86 -1.18 14.25
CA ALA A 56 -0.62 -1.79 14.72
C ALA A 56 0.02 -1.02 15.88
N ALA A 57 -0.18 0.29 16.00
CA ALA A 57 0.27 1.05 17.16
C ALA A 57 -0.44 0.57 18.44
N SER A 58 -1.74 0.32 18.35
CA SER A 58 -2.56 -0.09 19.50
C SER A 58 -2.41 -1.57 19.89
N GLY A 59 -1.98 -2.42 18.95
CA GLY A 59 -1.76 -3.84 19.19
C GLY A 59 -0.28 -4.21 19.30
N SER A 60 0.42 -4.30 18.16
CA SER A 60 1.78 -4.87 18.10
C SER A 60 2.92 -3.89 18.36
N GLY A 61 2.66 -2.58 18.43
CA GLY A 61 3.66 -1.52 18.52
C GLY A 61 4.51 -1.31 17.25
N HIS A 62 4.36 -2.14 16.21
CA HIS A 62 5.19 -2.11 15.00
C HIS A 62 4.51 -1.38 13.83
N PHE A 63 3.95 -0.20 14.08
CA PHE A 63 3.17 0.60 13.12
C PHE A 63 3.91 0.92 11.82
N LYS A 64 5.23 1.14 11.84
CA LYS A 64 6.03 1.36 10.60
C LYS A 64 6.03 0.13 9.70
N ARG A 65 6.23 -1.06 10.28
CA ARG A 65 6.24 -2.33 9.52
C ARG A 65 4.85 -2.67 8.99
N ALA A 66 3.80 -2.41 9.76
CA ALA A 66 2.43 -2.59 9.31
C ALA A 66 2.09 -1.66 8.14
N GLY A 67 2.44 -0.38 8.25
CA GLY A 67 2.26 0.60 7.19
C GLY A 67 3.01 0.24 5.92
N MET A 68 4.27 -0.23 6.01
CA MET A 68 5.04 -0.72 4.85
C MET A 68 4.32 -1.85 4.12
N GLY A 69 3.88 -2.89 4.85
CA GLY A 69 3.21 -4.02 4.24
C GLY A 69 1.88 -3.63 3.59
N ALA A 70 1.10 -2.77 4.26
CA ALA A 70 -0.12 -2.22 3.70
C ALA A 70 0.15 -1.36 2.45
N GLY A 71 1.24 -0.60 2.43
CA GLY A 71 1.66 0.19 1.28
C GLY A 71 2.00 -0.67 0.06
N ILE A 72 2.73 -1.77 0.26
CA ILE A 72 3.03 -2.74 -0.81
C ILE A 72 1.74 -3.40 -1.33
N LEU A 73 0.86 -3.84 -0.44
CA LEU A 73 -0.40 -4.48 -0.85
C LEU A 73 -1.34 -3.50 -1.55
N GLY A 74 -1.38 -2.24 -1.10
CA GLY A 74 -2.20 -1.19 -1.68
C GLY A 74 -1.77 -0.77 -3.09
N THR A 75 -0.52 -1.02 -3.51
CA THR A 75 -0.08 -0.72 -4.88
C THR A 75 -0.41 -1.84 -5.88
N VAL A 76 -0.83 -3.02 -5.44
CA VAL A 76 -1.16 -4.15 -6.32
C VAL A 76 -2.26 -3.81 -7.36
N PRO A 77 -3.37 -3.16 -6.99
CA PRO A 77 -4.39 -2.79 -7.98
C PRO A 77 -3.88 -1.80 -9.02
N ALA A 78 -2.82 -1.04 -8.72
CA ALA A 78 -2.23 -0.09 -9.66
C ALA A 78 -1.62 -0.82 -10.85
N PHE A 79 -0.99 -1.96 -10.59
CA PHE A 79 -0.48 -2.84 -11.64
C PHE A 79 -1.60 -3.52 -12.43
N ALA A 80 -2.65 -3.99 -11.75
CA ALA A 80 -3.78 -4.64 -12.42
C ALA A 80 -4.49 -3.68 -13.39
N TRP A 81 -4.73 -2.44 -12.96
CA TRP A 81 -5.39 -1.41 -13.78
C TRP A 81 -4.46 -0.80 -14.83
N SER A 82 -3.16 -0.72 -14.56
CA SER A 82 -2.17 -0.25 -15.55
C SER A 82 -1.72 -1.34 -16.52
N SER A 83 -2.40 -2.49 -16.58
CA SER A 83 -2.01 -3.65 -17.38
C SER A 83 -1.86 -3.34 -18.88
N HIS A 84 -2.75 -2.51 -19.44
CA HIS A 84 -2.65 -2.08 -20.84
C HIS A 84 -1.41 -1.19 -21.09
N PHE A 85 -1.14 -0.25 -20.18
CA PHE A 85 0.05 0.59 -20.21
C PHE A 85 1.32 -0.26 -20.10
N LEU A 86 1.39 -1.17 -19.13
CA LEU A 86 2.53 -2.06 -18.90
C LEU A 86 2.81 -2.95 -20.11
N ARG A 87 1.76 -3.48 -20.74
CA ARG A 87 1.88 -4.28 -21.96
C ARG A 87 2.45 -3.47 -23.12
N ASN A 88 1.91 -2.28 -23.39
CA ASN A 88 2.39 -1.45 -24.50
C ASN A 88 3.81 -0.95 -24.26
N TRP A 89 4.12 -0.58 -23.02
CA TRP A 89 5.47 -0.20 -22.63
C TRP A 89 6.47 -1.35 -22.83
N PHE A 90 6.12 -2.57 -22.38
CA PHE A 90 6.98 -3.75 -22.54
C PHE A 90 7.23 -4.09 -24.02
N ILE A 91 6.19 -4.09 -24.85
CA ILE A 91 6.33 -4.34 -26.30
C ILE A 91 7.22 -3.28 -26.95
N THR A 92 7.04 -2.01 -26.58
CA THR A 92 7.86 -0.90 -27.09
C THR A 92 9.32 -1.06 -26.69
N SER A 93 9.60 -1.33 -25.41
CA SER A 93 10.96 -1.59 -24.91
C SER A 93 11.60 -2.81 -25.59
N ALA A 94 10.83 -3.88 -25.81
CA ALA A 94 11.31 -5.08 -26.49
C ALA A 94 11.63 -4.82 -27.97
N SER A 95 10.85 -3.97 -28.63
CA SER A 95 11.07 -3.60 -30.03
C SER A 95 12.32 -2.74 -30.24
N GLY A 96 12.67 -1.88 -29.28
CA GLY A 96 13.83 -1.00 -29.37
C GLY A 96 15.14 -1.60 -28.88
N GLY A 97 15.11 -2.45 -27.84
CA GLY A 97 16.30 -3.00 -27.19
C GLY A 97 16.37 -4.52 -27.13
N GLY A 98 15.38 -5.24 -27.66
CA GLY A 98 15.27 -6.68 -27.53
C GLY A 98 14.65 -7.15 -26.21
N PRO A 99 14.28 -8.43 -26.11
CA PRO A 99 13.51 -8.97 -24.99
C PRO A 99 14.28 -8.90 -23.64
N VAL A 100 15.60 -9.03 -23.65
CA VAL A 100 16.42 -8.97 -22.44
C VAL A 100 16.35 -7.58 -21.80
N ILE A 101 16.49 -6.51 -22.60
CA ILE A 101 16.43 -5.14 -22.11
C ILE A 101 15.03 -4.82 -21.56
N ALA A 102 13.98 -5.28 -22.23
CA ALA A 102 12.60 -5.10 -21.75
C ALA A 102 12.37 -5.74 -20.38
N VAL A 103 12.88 -6.96 -20.15
CA VAL A 103 12.79 -7.64 -18.85
C VAL A 103 13.56 -6.88 -17.77
N VAL A 104 14.78 -6.43 -18.07
CA VAL A 104 15.58 -5.65 -17.11
C VAL A 104 14.84 -4.38 -16.71
N LEU A 105 14.33 -3.62 -17.69
CA LEU A 105 13.59 -2.39 -17.43
C LEU A 105 12.29 -2.67 -16.65
N LEU A 106 11.59 -3.77 -16.93
CA LEU A 106 10.40 -4.19 -16.17
C LEU A 106 10.74 -4.46 -14.70
N CYS A 107 11.86 -5.14 -14.42
CA CYS A 107 12.32 -5.35 -13.05
C CYS A 107 12.60 -4.01 -12.34
N PHE A 108 13.27 -3.07 -13.01
CA PHE A 108 13.48 -1.72 -12.46
C PHE A 108 12.16 -0.99 -12.18
N LEU A 109 11.17 -1.10 -13.08
CA LEU A 109 9.86 -0.51 -12.89
C LEU A 109 9.14 -1.09 -11.66
N VAL A 110 9.13 -2.42 -11.51
CA VAL A 110 8.53 -3.10 -10.37
C VAL A 110 9.22 -2.68 -9.06
N LEU A 111 10.55 -2.63 -9.04
CA LEU A 111 11.32 -2.16 -7.88
C LEU A 111 11.02 -0.70 -7.55
N ALA A 112 10.95 0.17 -8.54
CA ALA A 112 10.65 1.59 -8.33
C ALA A 112 9.25 1.80 -7.74
N VAL A 113 8.24 1.13 -8.30
CA VAL A 113 6.87 1.22 -7.78
C VAL A 113 6.75 0.58 -6.40
N GLY A 114 7.42 -0.56 -6.18
CA GLY A 114 7.51 -1.18 -4.85
C GLY A 114 8.13 -0.26 -3.82
N MET A 115 9.22 0.43 -4.17
CA MET A 115 9.89 1.41 -3.31
C MET A 115 8.98 2.61 -2.99
N LEU A 116 8.24 3.12 -3.99
CA LEU A 116 7.24 4.16 -3.77
C LEU A 116 6.13 3.69 -2.83
N GLY A 117 5.60 2.48 -3.04
CA GLY A 117 4.60 1.87 -2.16
C GLY A 117 5.10 1.70 -0.72
N ILE A 118 6.36 1.30 -0.54
CA ILE A 118 7.02 1.23 0.77
C ILE A 118 7.12 2.60 1.41
N LEU A 119 7.59 3.62 0.69
CA LEU A 119 7.74 4.99 1.22
C LEU A 119 6.40 5.58 1.65
N ILE A 120 5.37 5.44 0.82
CA ILE A 120 3.98 5.81 1.14
C ILE A 120 3.49 5.03 2.35
N GLY A 121 3.80 3.73 2.41
CA GLY A 121 3.48 2.83 3.50
C GLY A 121 4.09 3.24 4.83
N VAL A 122 5.39 3.56 4.86
CA VAL A 122 6.09 4.05 6.06
C VAL A 122 5.47 5.35 6.53
N PHE A 123 5.22 6.28 5.61
CA PHE A 123 4.66 7.59 5.95
C PHE A 123 3.24 7.47 6.52
N GLY A 124 2.36 6.72 5.84
CA GLY A 124 1.02 6.44 6.35
C GLY A 124 1.07 5.72 7.68
N GLY A 125 1.91 4.69 7.82
CA GLY A 125 2.11 3.97 9.07
C GLY A 125 2.50 4.88 10.24
N PHE A 126 3.43 5.81 10.01
CA PHE A 126 3.85 6.81 10.99
C PHE A 126 2.70 7.75 11.39
N PHE A 127 1.96 8.25 10.41
CA PHE A 127 0.80 9.11 10.65
C PHE A 127 -0.30 8.37 11.44
N GLY A 128 -0.57 7.11 11.10
CA GLY A 128 -1.51 6.24 11.80
C GLY A 128 -1.11 6.02 13.26
N GLY A 129 0.17 5.70 13.51
CA GLY A 129 0.68 5.52 14.88
C GLY A 129 0.64 6.81 15.70
N TRP A 130 0.94 7.96 15.09
CA TRP A 130 0.78 9.26 15.74
C TRP A 130 -0.68 9.54 16.15
N LEU A 131 -1.63 9.21 15.27
CA LEU A 131 -3.06 9.38 15.55
C LEU A 131 -3.55 8.43 16.65
N ALA A 132 -3.03 7.20 16.69
CA ALA A 132 -3.30 6.24 17.76
C ALA A 132 -2.87 6.80 19.12
N LYS A 133 -1.65 7.34 19.23
CA LYS A 133 -1.16 7.99 20.46
C LYS A 133 -2.03 9.17 20.91
N LYS A 134 -2.56 9.95 19.97
CA LYS A 134 -3.48 11.05 20.28
C LYS A 134 -4.81 10.56 20.85
N THR A 135 -5.25 9.39 20.43
CA THR A 135 -6.52 8.79 20.83
C THR A 135 -6.39 8.01 22.13
N ASN A 136 -5.25 7.33 22.33
CA ASN A 136 -4.94 6.59 23.53
C ASN A 136 -3.46 6.87 23.94
N PRO A 137 -3.23 7.73 24.95
CA PRO A 137 -1.89 8.16 25.34
C PRO A 137 -1.05 7.06 26.02
N ASP A 138 -1.65 5.94 26.42
CA ASP A 138 -0.94 4.80 27.03
C ASP A 138 -0.17 3.96 25.98
N ILE A 139 -0.36 4.24 24.69
CA ILE A 139 0.33 3.54 23.60
C ILE A 139 1.77 4.07 23.47
N SER A 140 2.77 3.20 23.70
CA SER A 140 4.18 3.49 23.39
C SER A 140 4.45 3.30 21.89
N VAL A 141 4.65 4.41 21.18
CA VAL A 141 4.93 4.49 19.73
C VAL A 141 6.40 4.80 19.49
#